data_AF-A0A166MMS7-F1
#
_entry.id   AF-A0A166MMS7-F1
#
_cell.length_a   1.000
_cell.length_b   1.000
_cell.length_c   1.000
_cell.angle_alpha   90.00
_cell.angle_beta   90.00
_cell.angle_gamma   90.00
#
_symmetry.space_group_name_H-M   'P 1'
#
loop_
_entity.id
_entity.type
_entity.pdbx_description
1 polymer ?
#
loop_
_entity_poly.entity_id
_entity_poly.type
_entity_poly.pdbx_seq_one_letter_code
_entity_poly.pdbx_strand_id
1 'polypeptide(L)'
;MLKRGSGADRLSSLDVSIELSISSPRVQQQYAAVSTLALLCLLPQGVIDTDIRHFALEGGIVAASVSCLLRTSLAYRTADGRLRVLAPIRDFMLLHHPPTEADASGLYKHYFSLAELLVNEKTGQSSPQAIAAVSPEVENIHSVIHYALDHLSDPRPAVQAAHGMSALFADTGVGSFGLLQHAVRTAREHALEDLVAELLYSWGRLAFISATPGSAQTLWEEARTLFAKSGNHRGTIDNPARRPGGL
;
A
#
# COMPACT_ATOMS: atom_id res chain seq x y z
N MET A 1 -10.32 23.49 38.51
CA MET A 1 -9.29 22.42 38.39
C MET A 1 -9.68 21.51 37.23
N LEU A 2 -8.94 21.58 36.11
CA LEU A 2 -9.16 20.71 34.96
C LEU A 2 -8.52 19.35 35.26
N LYS A 3 -9.35 18.33 35.55
CA LYS A 3 -8.90 16.94 35.61
C LYS A 3 -8.43 16.53 34.21
N ARG A 4 -7.12 16.31 34.04
CA ARG A 4 -6.58 15.61 32.88
C ARG A 4 -7.07 14.16 32.98
N GLY A 5 -8.10 13.81 32.21
CA GLY A 5 -8.51 12.42 32.03
C GLY A 5 -7.33 11.60 31.50
N SER A 6 -7.09 10.45 32.10
CA SER A 6 -6.05 9.51 31.67
C SER A 6 -6.23 9.17 30.18
N GLY A 7 -5.14 9.02 29.43
CA GLY A 7 -5.19 8.81 27.96
C GLY A 7 -6.06 7.63 27.52
N ALA A 8 -6.16 6.59 28.36
CA ALA A 8 -7.02 5.43 28.12
C ALA A 8 -8.51 5.77 28.08
N ASP A 9 -8.95 6.71 28.91
CA ASP A 9 -10.37 7.11 29.05
C ASP A 9 -10.81 8.04 27.91
N ARG A 10 -9.85 8.75 27.28
CA ARG A 10 -10.09 9.56 26.08
C ARG A 10 -10.19 8.72 24.82
N LEU A 11 -9.36 7.68 24.70
CA LEU A 11 -9.41 6.75 23.57
C LEU A 11 -10.73 5.98 23.57
N SER A 12 -11.17 5.47 24.73
CA SER A 12 -12.48 4.83 24.86
C SER A 12 -13.64 5.78 24.52
N SER A 13 -13.58 7.03 24.96
CA SER A 13 -14.60 8.04 24.63
C SER A 13 -14.66 8.36 23.14
N LEU A 14 -13.49 8.39 22.47
CA LEU A 14 -13.41 8.64 21.03
C LEU A 14 -13.96 7.46 20.24
N ASP A 15 -13.55 6.23 20.57
CA ASP A 15 -14.04 5.00 19.94
C ASP A 15 -15.56 4.88 20.08
N VAL A 16 -16.12 5.18 21.26
CA VAL A 16 -17.57 5.24 21.48
C VAL A 16 -18.23 6.29 20.59
N SER A 17 -17.63 7.47 20.41
CA SER A 17 -18.19 8.52 19.55
C SER A 17 -18.17 8.15 18.05
N ILE A 18 -17.15 7.41 17.62
CA ILE A 18 -17.03 6.90 16.25
C ILE A 18 -18.10 5.83 16.03
N GLU A 19 -18.22 4.87 16.95
CA GLU A 19 -19.24 3.82 16.92
C GLU A 19 -20.65 4.42 16.86
N LEU A 20 -20.96 5.40 17.72
CA LEU A 20 -22.27 6.09 17.70
C LEU A 20 -22.55 6.79 16.36
N SER A 21 -21.51 7.33 15.71
CA SER A 21 -21.65 8.01 14.41
C SER A 21 -21.92 7.00 13.29
N ILE A 22 -21.21 5.86 13.29
CA ILE A 22 -21.37 4.76 12.34
C ILE A 22 -22.75 4.09 12.52
N SER A 23 -23.16 3.85 13.77
CA SER A 23 -24.45 3.26 14.13
C SER A 23 -25.64 4.24 13.98
N SER A 24 -25.40 5.49 13.58
CA SER A 24 -26.47 6.45 13.39
C SER A 24 -27.40 6.05 12.24
N PRO A 25 -28.72 6.33 12.33
CA PRO A 25 -29.68 5.97 11.27
C PRO A 25 -29.30 6.53 9.90
N ARG A 26 -28.64 7.70 9.86
CA ARG A 26 -28.20 8.33 8.62
C ARG A 26 -27.15 7.50 7.87
N VAL A 27 -26.22 6.88 8.61
CA VAL A 27 -25.18 6.02 8.03
C VAL A 27 -25.75 4.65 7.72
N GLN A 28 -26.50 4.06 8.64
CA GLN A 28 -27.07 2.71 8.51
C GLN A 28 -28.10 2.58 7.38
N GLN A 29 -28.84 3.66 7.07
CA GLN A 29 -29.76 3.68 5.93
C GLN A 29 -29.05 3.77 4.57
N GLN A 30 -27.76 4.12 4.55
CA GLN A 30 -26.99 4.22 3.33
C GLN A 30 -26.18 2.94 3.12
N TYR A 31 -26.68 2.08 2.22
CA TYR A 31 -26.21 0.70 1.97
C TYR A 31 -24.68 0.52 1.87
N ALA A 32 -23.95 1.51 1.34
CA ALA A 32 -22.51 1.42 1.13
C ALA A 32 -21.68 2.45 1.93
N ALA A 33 -22.27 3.15 2.91
CA ALA A 33 -21.53 4.19 3.64
C ALA A 33 -20.37 3.61 4.45
N VAL A 34 -20.61 2.51 5.18
CA VAL A 34 -19.60 1.86 6.03
C VAL A 34 -18.49 1.23 5.18
N SER A 35 -18.83 0.51 4.11
CA SER A 35 -17.83 -0.07 3.21
C SER A 35 -17.02 1.01 2.48
N THR A 36 -17.67 2.08 2.01
CA THR A 36 -16.95 3.23 1.42
C THR A 36 -16.01 3.87 2.44
N LEU A 37 -16.44 4.04 3.69
CA LEU A 37 -15.57 4.57 4.75
C LEU A 37 -14.37 3.65 4.99
N ALA A 38 -14.59 2.34 5.07
CA ALA A 38 -13.53 1.35 5.26
C ALA A 38 -12.47 1.42 4.14
N LEU A 39 -12.89 1.56 2.88
CA LEU A 39 -11.97 1.75 1.74
C LEU A 39 -11.19 3.06 1.84
N LEU A 40 -11.85 4.17 2.21
CA LEU A 40 -11.17 5.46 2.42
C LEU A 40 -10.17 5.41 3.59
N CYS A 41 -10.39 4.52 4.56
CA CYS A 41 -9.47 4.34 5.68
C CYS A 41 -8.14 3.68 5.28
N LEU A 42 -8.09 3.02 4.12
CA LEU A 42 -6.84 2.52 3.53
C LEU A 42 -5.99 3.62 2.87
N LEU A 43 -6.54 4.83 2.72
CA LEU A 43 -5.93 5.95 1.97
C LEU A 43 -5.55 7.10 2.90
N PRO A 44 -4.34 7.08 3.52
CA PRO A 44 -3.95 8.09 4.51
C PRO A 44 -3.88 9.52 3.96
N GLN A 45 -3.59 9.68 2.66
CA GLN A 45 -3.62 10.98 1.98
C GLN A 45 -4.99 11.30 1.38
N GLY A 46 -5.95 10.39 1.51
CA GLY A 46 -7.26 10.47 0.86
C GLY A 46 -7.16 10.41 -0.65
N VAL A 47 -8.27 10.73 -1.31
CA VAL A 47 -8.46 10.49 -2.74
C VAL A 47 -9.21 11.63 -3.41
N ILE A 48 -8.94 11.87 -4.69
CA ILE A 48 -9.69 12.84 -5.50
C ILE A 48 -11.03 12.21 -5.90
N ASP A 49 -12.13 12.97 -5.85
CA ASP A 49 -13.48 12.46 -6.14
C ASP A 49 -13.60 11.71 -7.47
N THR A 50 -12.86 12.12 -8.50
CA THR A 50 -12.83 11.45 -9.80
C THR A 50 -12.32 10.03 -9.72
N ASP A 51 -11.36 9.80 -8.83
CA ASP A 51 -10.61 8.54 -8.75
C ASP A 51 -11.37 7.50 -7.92
N ILE A 52 -12.26 7.93 -7.03
CA ILE A 52 -13.15 7.04 -6.27
C ILE A 52 -13.94 6.13 -7.22
N ARG A 53 -14.29 6.62 -8.41
CA ARG A 53 -15.02 5.85 -9.43
C ARG A 53 -14.22 4.69 -10.02
N HIS A 54 -12.89 4.70 -9.87
CA HIS A 54 -12.03 3.63 -10.37
C HIS A 54 -12.02 2.40 -9.48
N PHE A 55 -12.42 2.53 -8.20
CA PHE A 55 -12.30 1.44 -7.24
C PHE A 55 -13.51 1.19 -6.35
N ALA A 56 -14.45 2.14 -6.24
CA ALA A 56 -15.65 1.96 -5.45
C ALA A 56 -16.78 1.31 -6.25
N LEU A 57 -17.84 0.87 -5.55
CA LEU A 57 -19.06 0.30 -6.12
C LEU A 57 -19.74 1.26 -7.13
N GLU A 58 -20.80 0.82 -7.81
CA GLU A 58 -21.45 1.59 -8.90
C GLU A 58 -21.69 3.08 -8.56
N GLY A 59 -21.35 3.96 -9.50
CA GLY A 59 -21.10 5.39 -9.23
C GLY A 59 -22.23 6.18 -8.57
N GLY A 60 -23.49 5.76 -8.67
CA GLY A 60 -24.61 6.39 -7.96
C GLY A 60 -24.61 6.12 -6.45
N ILE A 61 -24.21 4.91 -6.05
CA ILE A 61 -24.12 4.45 -4.66
C ILE A 61 -22.98 5.19 -3.95
N VAL A 62 -21.88 5.43 -4.65
CA VAL A 62 -20.68 6.10 -4.12
C VAL A 62 -20.94 7.56 -3.78
N ALA A 63 -21.58 8.32 -4.67
CA ALA A 63 -21.82 9.74 -4.43
C ALA A 63 -22.71 9.98 -3.19
N ALA A 64 -23.75 9.15 -3.03
CA ALA A 64 -24.63 9.21 -1.87
C ALA A 64 -23.89 8.81 -0.57
N SER A 65 -23.03 7.79 -0.62
CA SER A 65 -22.19 7.38 0.51
C SER A 65 -21.21 8.49 0.91
N VAL A 66 -20.47 9.06 -0.04
CA VAL A 66 -19.55 10.18 0.21
C VAL A 66 -20.29 11.38 0.81
N SER A 67 -21.45 11.74 0.28
CA SER A 67 -22.28 12.82 0.83
C SER A 67 -22.70 12.52 2.28
N CYS A 68 -23.09 11.28 2.57
CA CYS A 68 -23.45 10.86 3.92
C CYS A 68 -22.25 11.01 4.89
N LEU A 69 -21.08 10.50 4.51
CA LEU A 69 -19.86 10.55 5.32
C LEU A 69 -19.39 11.98 5.61
N LEU A 70 -19.53 12.90 4.64
CA LEU A 70 -19.25 14.31 4.84
C LEU A 70 -20.23 14.96 5.82
N ARG A 71 -21.53 14.62 5.74
CA ARG A 71 -22.57 15.16 6.63
C ARG A 71 -22.52 14.61 8.05
N THR A 72 -21.79 13.52 8.27
CA THR A 72 -21.56 12.92 9.60
C THR A 72 -20.16 13.20 10.13
N SER A 73 -19.35 13.99 9.42
CA SER A 73 -17.96 14.30 9.78
C SER A 73 -17.06 13.05 9.91
N LEU A 74 -17.45 11.92 9.32
CA LEU A 74 -16.64 10.70 9.24
C LEU A 74 -15.58 10.81 8.13
N ALA A 75 -15.82 11.69 7.15
CA ALA A 75 -14.83 12.12 6.16
C ALA A 75 -14.91 13.64 5.99
N TYR A 76 -13.85 14.23 5.46
CA TYR A 76 -13.79 15.67 5.18
C TYR A 76 -13.02 15.95 3.89
N ARG A 77 -13.27 17.13 3.30
CA ARG A 77 -12.53 17.60 2.13
C ARG A 77 -11.36 18.47 2.54
N THR A 78 -10.19 18.19 2.02
CA THR A 78 -9.01 19.03 2.19
C THR A 78 -8.95 20.13 1.12
N ALA A 79 -8.10 21.13 1.35
CA ALA A 79 -7.95 22.28 0.44
C ALA A 79 -7.41 21.88 -0.95
N ASP A 80 -6.69 20.76 -1.03
CA ASP A 80 -6.23 20.12 -2.27
C ASP A 80 -7.34 19.34 -3.01
N GLY A 81 -8.58 19.37 -2.51
CA GLY A 81 -9.73 18.70 -3.11
C GLY A 81 -9.84 17.21 -2.81
N ARG A 82 -8.98 16.65 -1.95
CA ARG A 82 -9.06 15.25 -1.56
C ARG A 82 -10.11 14.98 -0.49
N LEU A 83 -10.76 13.84 -0.58
CA LEU A 83 -11.60 13.27 0.47
C LEU A 83 -10.71 12.47 1.43
N ARG A 84 -10.61 12.91 2.68
CA ARG A 84 -9.76 12.30 3.72
C ARG A 84 -10.58 11.83 4.92
N VAL A 85 -10.04 10.85 5.64
CA VAL A 85 -10.53 10.36 6.93
C VAL A 85 -9.45 10.61 7.98
N LEU A 86 -9.86 11.10 9.16
CA LEU A 86 -8.94 11.36 10.27
C LEU A 86 -8.33 10.06 10.79
N ALA A 87 -7.04 10.09 11.15
CA ALA A 87 -6.31 8.90 11.58
C ALA A 87 -7.03 8.05 12.65
N PRO A 88 -7.60 8.63 13.74
CA PRO A 88 -8.30 7.82 14.74
C PRO A 88 -9.53 7.08 14.19
N ILE A 89 -10.25 7.68 13.23
CA ILE A 89 -11.39 7.02 12.57
C ILE A 89 -10.88 5.88 11.69
N ARG A 90 -9.74 6.08 11.00
CA ARG A 90 -9.13 5.01 10.19
C ARG A 90 -8.72 3.82 11.05
N ASP A 91 -8.03 4.08 12.16
CA ASP A 91 -7.57 3.04 13.07
C ASP A 91 -8.76 2.25 13.65
N PHE A 92 -9.81 2.96 14.08
CA PHE A 92 -11.05 2.34 14.55
C PHE A 92 -11.71 1.49 13.46
N MET A 93 -11.87 2.04 12.26
CA MET A 93 -12.52 1.36 11.14
C MET A 93 -11.76 0.12 10.69
N LEU A 94 -10.43 0.19 10.54
CA LEU A 94 -9.63 -0.96 10.12
C LEU A 94 -9.58 -2.07 11.18
N LEU A 95 -9.75 -1.71 12.47
CA LEU A 95 -9.82 -2.68 13.56
C LEU A 95 -11.20 -3.35 13.70
N HIS A 96 -12.28 -2.56 13.60
CA HIS A 96 -13.64 -3.03 13.93
C HIS A 96 -14.54 -3.30 12.72
N HIS A 97 -14.26 -2.63 11.60
CA HIS A 97 -15.02 -2.72 10.35
C HIS A 97 -14.09 -2.82 9.13
N PRO A 98 -13.15 -3.79 9.11
CA PRO A 98 -12.21 -3.92 8.01
C PRO A 98 -12.98 -4.17 6.69
N PRO A 99 -12.51 -3.61 5.57
CA PRO A 99 -13.11 -3.92 4.28
C PRO A 99 -12.91 -5.40 3.95
N THR A 100 -13.92 -6.00 3.30
CA THR A 100 -13.75 -7.37 2.78
C THR A 100 -12.81 -7.35 1.57
N GLU A 101 -12.16 -8.48 1.29
CA GLU A 101 -11.31 -8.62 0.09
C GLU A 101 -12.10 -8.30 -1.19
N ALA A 102 -13.37 -8.72 -1.26
CA ALA A 102 -14.25 -8.43 -2.39
C ALA A 102 -14.50 -6.93 -2.57
N ASP A 103 -14.81 -6.23 -1.47
CA ASP A 103 -15.05 -4.78 -1.50
C ASP A 103 -13.78 -3.99 -1.84
N ALA A 104 -12.62 -4.45 -1.37
CA ALA A 104 -11.33 -3.80 -1.61
C ALA A 104 -10.66 -4.17 -2.94
N SER A 105 -11.17 -5.17 -3.66
CA SER A 105 -10.58 -5.67 -4.91
C SER A 105 -10.35 -4.59 -5.97
N GLY A 106 -11.31 -3.67 -6.15
CA GLY A 106 -11.18 -2.53 -7.06
C GLY A 106 -10.07 -1.56 -6.62
N LEU A 107 -9.94 -1.35 -5.31
CA LEU A 107 -8.92 -0.46 -4.72
C LEU A 107 -7.53 -1.06 -4.91
N TYR A 108 -7.37 -2.34 -4.59
CA TYR A 108 -6.14 -3.08 -4.81
C TYR A 108 -5.72 -3.02 -6.27
N LYS A 109 -6.63 -3.36 -7.19
CA LYS A 109 -6.34 -3.30 -8.64
C LYS A 109 -5.88 -1.91 -9.08
N HIS A 110 -6.54 -0.85 -8.63
CA HIS A 110 -6.16 0.51 -8.98
C HIS A 110 -4.76 0.86 -8.47
N TYR A 111 -4.51 0.70 -7.18
CA TYR A 111 -3.24 1.12 -6.57
C TYR A 111 -2.06 0.20 -6.90
N PHE A 112 -2.29 -1.10 -7.13
CA PHE A 112 -1.25 -2.02 -7.62
C PHE A 112 -0.86 -1.68 -9.06
N SER A 113 -1.82 -1.33 -9.92
CA SER A 113 -1.50 -0.90 -11.29
C SER A 113 -0.62 0.37 -11.34
N LEU A 114 -0.75 1.28 -10.36
CA LEU A 114 0.15 2.42 -10.23
C LEU A 114 1.58 1.98 -9.87
N ALA A 115 1.72 1.01 -8.96
CA ALA A 115 3.03 0.47 -8.59
C ALA A 115 3.69 -0.30 -9.76
N GLU A 116 2.91 -0.97 -10.60
CA GLU A 116 3.39 -1.68 -11.79
C GLU A 116 4.04 -0.73 -12.82
N LEU A 117 3.61 0.54 -12.90
CA LEU A 117 4.21 1.55 -13.79
C LEU A 117 5.70 1.81 -13.49
N LEU A 118 6.15 1.52 -12.27
CA LEU A 118 7.53 1.70 -11.83
C LEU A 118 8.45 0.60 -12.36
N VAL A 119 7.90 -0.56 -12.73
CA VAL A 119 8.69 -1.70 -13.19
C VAL A 119 8.95 -1.55 -14.69
N ASN A 120 10.18 -1.17 -15.05
CA ASN A 120 10.63 -1.20 -16.44
C ASN A 120 11.46 -2.45 -16.70
N GLU A 121 10.88 -3.43 -17.40
CA GLU A 121 11.56 -4.69 -17.73
C GLU A 121 12.85 -4.53 -18.55
N LYS A 122 13.03 -3.40 -19.25
CA LYS A 122 14.20 -3.18 -20.12
C LYS A 122 15.36 -2.51 -19.39
N THR A 123 15.08 -1.62 -18.45
CA THR A 123 16.09 -0.78 -17.79
C THR A 123 16.23 -1.07 -16.30
N GLY A 124 15.28 -1.75 -15.69
CA GLY A 124 15.19 -1.93 -14.24
C GLY A 124 14.98 -0.63 -13.46
N GLN A 125 14.71 0.49 -14.16
CA GLN A 125 14.57 1.83 -13.60
C GLN A 125 13.22 2.44 -13.99
N SER A 126 12.62 3.14 -13.03
CA SER A 126 11.35 3.85 -13.18
C SER A 126 11.50 4.99 -14.19
N SER A 127 10.57 5.10 -15.15
CA SER A 127 10.58 6.24 -16.07
C SER A 127 10.20 7.54 -15.32
N PRO A 128 10.70 8.72 -15.75
CA PRO A 128 10.29 10.00 -15.16
C PRO A 128 8.76 10.21 -15.17
N GLN A 129 8.08 9.73 -16.21
CA GLN A 129 6.63 9.79 -16.32
C GLN A 129 5.94 8.90 -15.28
N ALA A 130 6.44 7.68 -15.06
CA ALA A 130 5.92 6.79 -14.03
C ALA A 130 6.14 7.37 -12.63
N ILE A 131 7.34 7.90 -12.34
CA ILE A 131 7.63 8.58 -11.08
C ILE A 131 6.65 9.74 -10.86
N ALA A 132 6.42 10.58 -11.86
CA ALA A 132 5.51 11.72 -11.76
C ALA A 132 4.06 11.29 -11.51
N ALA A 133 3.60 10.20 -12.12
CA ALA A 133 2.27 9.65 -11.90
C ALA A 133 2.09 9.03 -10.50
N VAL A 134 3.14 8.39 -9.96
CA VAL A 134 3.10 7.67 -8.68
C VAL A 134 3.36 8.58 -7.47
N SER A 135 4.21 9.60 -7.63
CA SER A 135 4.66 10.47 -6.54
C SER A 135 3.53 11.04 -5.66
N PRO A 136 2.39 11.51 -6.20
CA PRO A 136 1.28 12.04 -5.40
C PRO A 136 0.54 10.98 -4.56
N GLU A 137 0.74 9.70 -4.87
CA GLU A 137 0.01 8.56 -4.30
C GLU A 137 0.90 7.61 -3.49
N VAL A 138 2.19 7.91 -3.30
CA VAL A 138 3.17 7.01 -2.64
C VAL A 138 2.67 6.48 -1.29
N GLU A 139 2.17 7.36 -0.42
CA GLU A 139 1.67 6.96 0.90
C GLU A 139 0.39 6.13 0.83
N ASN A 140 -0.46 6.39 -0.17
CA ASN A 140 -1.67 5.59 -0.40
C ASN A 140 -1.31 4.20 -0.94
N ILE A 141 -0.41 4.13 -1.93
CA ILE A 141 0.10 2.87 -2.48
C ILE A 141 0.75 2.04 -1.38
N HIS A 142 1.61 2.66 -0.56
CA HIS A 142 2.27 2.00 0.56
C HIS A 142 1.26 1.44 1.56
N SER A 143 0.27 2.24 1.98
CA SER A 143 -0.77 1.82 2.92
C SER A 143 -1.61 0.66 2.37
N VAL A 144 -2.02 0.74 1.09
CA VAL A 144 -2.82 -0.30 0.43
C VAL A 144 -2.04 -1.60 0.28
N ILE A 145 -0.79 -1.54 -0.17
CA ILE A 145 0.07 -2.73 -0.29
C ILE A 145 0.31 -3.35 1.10
N HIS A 146 0.67 -2.54 2.10
CA HIS A 146 0.90 -3.06 3.45
C HIS A 146 -0.34 -3.77 3.99
N TYR A 147 -1.51 -3.15 3.87
CA TYR A 147 -2.75 -3.78 4.31
C TYR A 147 -3.03 -5.08 3.54
N ALA A 148 -2.83 -5.09 2.22
CA ALA A 148 -3.06 -6.26 1.39
C ALA A 148 -2.10 -7.44 1.71
N LEU A 149 -0.84 -7.17 2.06
CA LEU A 149 0.11 -8.22 2.48
C LEU A 149 -0.37 -8.95 3.74
N ASP A 150 -1.06 -8.25 4.64
CA ASP A 150 -1.59 -8.82 5.90
C ASP A 150 -2.95 -9.53 5.73
N HIS A 151 -3.74 -9.20 4.69
CA HIS A 151 -5.16 -9.57 4.62
C HIS A 151 -5.59 -10.34 3.37
N LEU A 152 -4.82 -10.31 2.28
CA LEU A 152 -5.18 -11.06 1.07
C LEU A 152 -4.97 -12.56 1.26
N SER A 153 -5.92 -13.34 0.76
CA SER A 153 -5.79 -14.80 0.67
C SER A 153 -4.68 -15.23 -0.29
N ASP A 154 -4.51 -14.53 -1.41
CA ASP A 154 -3.35 -14.63 -2.30
C ASP A 154 -2.56 -13.31 -2.28
N PRO A 155 -1.42 -13.23 -1.57
CA PRO A 155 -0.66 -11.99 -1.47
C PRO A 155 0.20 -11.71 -2.70
N ARG A 156 0.25 -12.60 -3.71
CA ARG A 156 1.12 -12.44 -4.89
C ARG A 156 1.01 -11.05 -5.56
N PRO A 157 -0.18 -10.50 -5.83
CA PRO A 157 -0.30 -9.16 -6.44
C PRO A 157 0.26 -8.05 -5.54
N ALA A 158 0.06 -8.14 -4.22
CA ALA A 158 0.59 -7.17 -3.27
C ALA A 158 2.13 -7.24 -3.20
N VAL A 159 2.69 -8.44 -3.22
CA VAL A 159 4.14 -8.67 -3.26
C VAL A 159 4.76 -8.11 -4.55
N GLN A 160 4.10 -8.28 -5.70
CA GLN A 160 4.53 -7.70 -6.98
C GLN A 160 4.49 -6.16 -6.95
N ALA A 161 3.41 -5.59 -6.42
CA ALA A 161 3.30 -4.14 -6.24
C ALA A 161 4.39 -3.60 -5.29
N ALA A 162 4.71 -4.31 -4.21
CA ALA A 162 5.81 -3.97 -3.30
C ALA A 162 7.17 -4.00 -4.01
N HIS A 163 7.39 -4.95 -4.91
CA HIS A 163 8.59 -4.98 -5.75
C HIS A 163 8.69 -3.71 -6.61
N GLY A 164 7.60 -3.27 -7.25
CA GLY A 164 7.55 -2.00 -7.97
C GLY A 164 7.93 -0.79 -7.11
N MET A 165 7.38 -0.70 -5.90
CA MET A 165 7.71 0.37 -4.95
C MET A 165 9.18 0.36 -4.50
N SER A 166 9.82 -0.81 -4.45
CA SER A 166 11.25 -0.91 -4.15
C SER A 166 12.13 -0.29 -5.26
N ALA A 167 11.67 -0.30 -6.52
CA ALA A 167 12.34 0.39 -7.62
C ALA A 167 12.27 1.90 -7.45
N LEU A 168 11.10 2.46 -7.13
CA LEU A 168 10.95 3.88 -6.82
C LEU A 168 11.88 4.33 -5.69
N PHE A 169 11.95 3.54 -4.60
CA PHE A 169 12.82 3.84 -3.48
C PHE A 169 14.30 3.82 -3.88
N ALA A 170 14.72 2.87 -4.72
CA ALA A 170 16.07 2.81 -5.24
C ALA A 170 16.41 4.00 -6.17
N ASP A 171 15.46 4.42 -7.00
CA ASP A 171 15.68 5.45 -8.02
C ASP A 171 15.62 6.88 -7.45
N THR A 172 14.81 7.10 -6.40
CA THR A 172 14.47 8.46 -5.93
C THR A 172 14.69 8.67 -4.43
N GLY A 173 14.88 7.61 -3.65
CA GLY A 173 14.88 7.67 -2.19
C GLY A 173 13.49 7.86 -1.56
N VAL A 174 12.42 7.95 -2.36
CA VAL A 174 11.04 8.11 -1.89
C VAL A 174 10.39 6.75 -1.65
N GLY A 175 9.83 6.54 -0.46
CA GLY A 175 9.18 5.30 -0.05
C GLY A 175 9.69 4.80 1.30
N SER A 176 9.46 3.53 1.60
CA SER A 176 9.85 2.90 2.86
C SER A 176 10.52 1.56 2.63
N PHE A 177 11.70 1.38 3.21
CA PHE A 177 12.36 0.07 3.27
C PHE A 177 11.53 -0.98 4.04
N GLY A 178 10.72 -0.55 5.01
CA GLY A 178 9.87 -1.46 5.78
C GLY A 178 8.88 -2.25 4.91
N LEU A 179 8.41 -1.65 3.80
CA LEU A 179 7.53 -2.33 2.84
C LEU A 179 8.23 -3.51 2.17
N LEU A 180 9.49 -3.32 1.76
CA LEU A 180 10.29 -4.39 1.14
C LEU A 180 10.51 -5.54 2.13
N GLN A 181 10.84 -5.24 3.39
CA GLN A 181 11.00 -6.27 4.43
C GLN A 181 9.71 -7.05 4.66
N HIS A 182 8.57 -6.35 4.73
CA HIS A 182 7.27 -6.97 4.88
C HIS A 182 6.95 -7.89 3.70
N ALA A 183 7.18 -7.42 2.47
CA ALA A 183 6.93 -8.20 1.26
C ALA A 183 7.81 -9.46 1.17
N VAL A 184 9.11 -9.38 1.55
CA VAL A 184 10.00 -10.55 1.58
C VAL A 184 9.50 -11.60 2.57
N ARG A 185 9.09 -11.17 3.78
CA ARG A 185 8.53 -12.08 4.79
C ARG A 185 7.27 -12.77 4.26
N THR A 186 6.33 -11.99 3.73
CA THR A 186 5.05 -12.49 3.21
C THR A 186 5.26 -13.48 2.07
N ALA A 187 6.15 -13.16 1.13
CA ALA A 187 6.50 -14.03 0.00
C ALA A 187 7.12 -15.35 0.46
N ARG A 188 7.98 -15.33 1.48
CA ARG A 188 8.55 -16.55 2.08
C ARG A 188 7.50 -17.40 2.78
N GLU A 189 6.63 -16.78 3.57
CA GLU A 189 5.52 -17.46 4.28
C GLU A 189 4.56 -18.17 3.33
N HIS A 190 4.34 -17.60 2.13
CA HIS A 190 3.46 -18.14 1.09
C HIS A 190 4.21 -18.94 0.01
N ALA A 191 5.49 -19.27 0.21
CA ALA A 191 6.31 -20.04 -0.73
C ALA A 191 6.37 -19.48 -2.16
N LEU A 192 6.32 -18.15 -2.32
CA LEU A 192 6.42 -17.45 -3.61
C LEU A 192 7.90 -17.29 -4.01
N GLU A 193 8.60 -18.40 -4.28
CA GLU A 193 10.07 -18.42 -4.46
C GLU A 193 10.58 -17.48 -5.57
N ASP A 194 9.83 -17.33 -6.65
CA ASP A 194 10.13 -16.42 -7.75
C ASP A 194 10.16 -14.96 -7.28
N LEU A 195 9.17 -14.56 -6.47
CA LEU A 195 9.08 -13.20 -5.94
C LEU A 195 10.05 -12.96 -4.79
N VAL A 196 10.36 -13.97 -3.98
CA VAL A 196 11.44 -13.86 -2.98
C VAL A 196 12.76 -13.55 -3.69
N ALA A 197 13.05 -14.21 -4.80
CA ALA A 197 14.26 -13.96 -5.58
C ALA A 197 14.32 -12.51 -6.11
N GLU A 198 13.21 -12.00 -6.69
CA GLU A 198 13.13 -10.62 -7.17
C GLU A 198 13.30 -9.58 -6.07
N LEU A 199 12.63 -9.77 -4.93
CA LEU A 199 12.72 -8.85 -3.79
C LEU A 199 14.11 -8.86 -3.14
N LEU A 200 14.74 -10.04 -2.99
CA LEU A 200 16.12 -10.14 -2.49
C LEU A 200 17.11 -9.49 -3.45
N TYR A 201 16.88 -9.61 -4.76
CA TYR A 201 17.69 -8.91 -5.76
C TYR A 201 17.60 -7.39 -5.61
N SER A 202 16.38 -6.86 -5.51
CA SER A 202 16.12 -5.43 -5.30
C SER A 202 16.63 -4.94 -3.94
N TRP A 203 16.55 -5.77 -2.89
CA TRP A 203 17.16 -5.48 -1.59
C TRP A 203 18.69 -5.41 -1.71
N GLY A 204 19.33 -6.39 -2.36
CA GLY A 204 20.78 -6.34 -2.57
C GLY A 204 21.22 -5.09 -3.34
N ARG A 205 20.43 -4.66 -4.34
CA ARG A 205 20.65 -3.39 -5.06
C ARG A 205 20.57 -2.20 -4.11
N LEU A 206 19.53 -2.11 -3.28
CA LEU A 206 19.38 -1.06 -2.27
C LEU A 206 20.53 -1.05 -1.26
N ALA A 207 20.94 -2.20 -0.74
CA ALA A 207 22.06 -2.32 0.18
C ALA A 207 23.41 -1.90 -0.45
N PHE A 208 23.55 -2.03 -1.77
CA PHE A 208 24.74 -1.60 -2.51
C PHE A 208 24.78 -0.08 -2.75
N ILE A 209 23.64 0.53 -3.08
CA ILE A 209 23.56 1.95 -3.50
C ILE A 209 23.16 2.91 -2.36
N SER A 210 22.69 2.39 -1.23
CA SER A 210 22.14 3.20 -0.12
C SER A 210 22.58 2.66 1.25
N ALA A 211 22.18 3.34 2.32
CA ALA A 211 22.45 2.93 3.71
C ALA A 211 21.48 1.83 4.23
N THR A 212 20.77 1.16 3.33
CA THR A 212 19.81 0.09 3.69
C THR A 212 20.56 -1.11 4.29
N PRO A 213 20.07 -1.71 5.39
CA PRO A 213 20.75 -2.84 6.03
C PRO A 213 20.85 -4.07 5.11
N GLY A 214 21.91 -4.86 5.28
CA GLY A 214 22.10 -6.14 4.58
C GLY A 214 23.39 -6.18 3.75
N SER A 215 23.89 -7.38 3.47
CA SER A 215 25.03 -7.57 2.56
C SER A 215 24.50 -7.87 1.15
N ALA A 216 24.76 -6.96 0.21
CA ALA A 216 24.35 -7.10 -1.19
C ALA A 216 24.78 -8.45 -1.79
N GLN A 217 26.02 -8.88 -1.50
CA GLN A 217 26.54 -10.15 -1.95
C GLN A 217 25.70 -11.33 -1.47
N THR A 218 25.40 -11.39 -0.16
CA THR A 218 24.63 -12.50 0.43
C THR A 218 23.20 -12.55 -0.13
N LEU A 219 22.57 -11.38 -0.29
CA LEU A 219 21.22 -11.26 -0.83
C LEU A 219 21.15 -11.73 -2.29
N TRP A 220 22.13 -11.35 -3.11
CA TRP A 220 22.20 -11.76 -4.52
C TRP A 220 22.56 -13.24 -4.71
N GLU A 221 23.37 -13.82 -3.82
CA GLU A 221 23.66 -15.26 -3.83
C GLU A 221 22.41 -16.09 -3.53
N GLU A 222 21.63 -15.67 -2.53
CA GLU A 222 20.34 -16.30 -2.22
C GLU A 222 19.35 -16.15 -3.38
N ALA A 223 19.17 -14.93 -3.90
CA ALA A 223 18.28 -14.66 -5.04
C ALA A 223 18.62 -15.53 -6.25
N ARG A 224 19.91 -15.66 -6.59
CA ARG A 224 20.37 -16.50 -7.71
C ARG A 224 20.03 -17.98 -7.51
N THR A 225 20.16 -18.46 -6.28
CA THR A 225 19.81 -19.85 -5.94
C THR A 225 18.33 -20.10 -6.17
N LEU A 226 17.47 -19.16 -5.79
CA LEU A 226 16.03 -19.24 -6.01
C LEU A 226 15.64 -19.11 -7.50
N PHE A 227 16.28 -18.20 -8.25
CA PHE A 227 16.08 -18.10 -9.71
C PHE A 227 16.47 -19.39 -10.45
N ALA A 228 17.56 -20.03 -10.04
CA ALA A 228 18.01 -21.29 -10.64
C ALA A 228 17.00 -22.44 -10.39
N LYS A 229 16.36 -22.47 -9.20
CA LYS A 229 15.34 -23.47 -8.86
C LYS A 229 14.03 -23.27 -9.63
N SER A 230 13.62 -22.02 -9.85
CA SER A 230 12.37 -21.70 -10.56
C SER A 230 12.48 -21.76 -12.09
N GLY A 231 13.66 -22.04 -12.65
CA GLY A 231 13.89 -22.04 -14.10
C GLY A 231 13.84 -20.63 -14.73
N ASN A 232 13.84 -19.58 -13.90
CA ASN A 232 13.77 -18.19 -14.37
C ASN A 232 15.18 -17.68 -14.70
N HIS A 233 15.63 -17.95 -15.93
CA HIS A 233 16.95 -17.54 -16.42
C HIS A 233 17.17 -16.02 -16.54
N ARG A 234 16.13 -15.18 -16.36
CA ARG A 234 16.27 -13.72 -16.37
C ARG A 234 17.12 -13.20 -15.19
N GLY A 235 16.94 -13.76 -13.99
CA GLY A 235 17.70 -13.36 -12.79
C GLY A 235 19.22 -13.69 -12.84
N THR A 236 19.64 -14.55 -13.77
CA THR A 236 21.06 -14.89 -13.98
C THR A 236 21.83 -13.91 -14.86
N ILE A 237 21.14 -13.10 -15.67
CA ILE A 237 21.80 -12.26 -16.71
C ILE A 237 22.08 -10.85 -16.21
N ASP A 238 21.24 -10.30 -15.33
CA ASP A 238 21.27 -8.88 -14.96
C ASP A 238 22.30 -8.51 -13.87
N ASN A 239 23.38 -9.29 -13.74
CA ASN A 239 24.35 -9.14 -12.67
C ASN A 239 25.35 -7.98 -12.91
N PRO A 240 25.33 -6.87 -12.13
CA PRO A 240 26.37 -5.85 -12.22
C PRO A 240 27.73 -6.34 -11.71
N ALA A 241 27.79 -7.40 -10.90
CA ALA A 241 29.04 -8.01 -10.43
C ALA A 241 29.79 -8.78 -11.54
N ARG A 242 29.27 -8.78 -12.78
CA ARG A 242 29.95 -9.29 -13.97
C ARG A 242 30.57 -8.21 -14.85
N ARG A 243 30.58 -6.92 -14.45
CA ARG A 243 31.47 -5.94 -15.09
C ARG A 243 32.91 -6.25 -14.66
N PRO A 244 33.78 -6.75 -15.56
CA PRO A 244 35.19 -6.86 -15.25
C PRO A 244 35.72 -5.43 -15.08
N GLY A 245 36.65 -5.25 -14.14
CA GLY A 245 37.32 -3.97 -13.92
C GLY A 245 37.74 -3.32 -15.24
N GLY A 246 37.36 -2.06 -15.40
CA GLY A 246 37.66 -1.28 -16.59
C GLY A 246 37.50 0.20 -16.28
N LEU A 247 38.58 0.75 -15.72
CA LEU A 247 39.01 2.17 -15.64
C LEU A 247 37.98 3.21 -15.15
#